data_AF-A0A2R6XQW8-F1
#
_entry.id   AF-A0A2R6XQW8-F1
#
_cell.length_a   1.000
_cell.length_b   1.000
_cell.length_c   1.000
_cell.angle_alpha   90.00
_cell.angle_beta   90.00
_cell.angle_gamma   90.00
#
_symmetry.space_group_name_H-M   'P 1'
#
loop_
_entity.id
_entity.type
_entity.pdbx_description
1 polymer ?
#
loop_
_entity_poly.entity_id
_entity_poly.type
_entity_poly.pdbx_seq_one_letter_code
_entity_poly.pdbx_strand_id
1 'polypeptide(L)'
;MGYRHESKLVNLVSFMLVSTVLLVSVEQFLPAEACESVSQTISELVPCFSAVSSNTTTEVAPSKSCCDAVNSQGIDCLCSVYTEVKSSIPSSISVSKIKRIPKACNMTIPAGYTCEGEAVLS
;
A
#
# COMPACT_ATOMS: atom_id res chain seq x y z
N MET A 1 -53.29 34.38 -7.99
CA MET A 1 -53.79 33.04 -8.39
C MET A 1 -53.43 32.86 -9.87
N GLY A 2 -52.64 31.90 -10.37
CA GLY A 2 -52.18 30.63 -9.83
C GLY A 2 -52.76 29.47 -10.64
N TYR A 3 -52.20 29.14 -11.81
CA TYR A 3 -52.30 27.79 -12.42
C TYR A 3 -50.97 27.43 -13.11
N ARG A 4 -50.30 26.45 -12.49
CA ARG A 4 -48.97 25.90 -12.78
C ARG A 4 -49.10 24.93 -13.96
N HIS A 5 -48.29 25.17 -14.99
CA HIS A 5 -48.26 24.42 -16.25
C HIS A 5 -47.59 23.05 -16.04
N GLU A 6 -48.36 22.10 -15.53
CA GLU A 6 -48.02 20.67 -15.49
C GLU A 6 -48.06 20.11 -16.92
N SER A 7 -46.97 19.51 -17.42
CA SER A 7 -46.94 18.51 -18.51
C SER A 7 -45.54 18.26 -19.09
N LYS A 8 -44.61 19.23 -19.03
CA LYS A 8 -43.27 19.11 -19.65
C LYS A 8 -42.14 18.68 -18.70
N LEU A 9 -42.36 18.74 -17.39
CA LEU A 9 -41.34 18.39 -16.40
C LEU A 9 -41.18 16.88 -16.19
N VAL A 10 -42.23 16.07 -16.36
CA VAL A 10 -42.17 14.63 -16.04
C VAL A 10 -41.24 13.85 -16.99
N ASN A 11 -41.16 14.27 -18.26
CA ASN A 11 -40.32 13.61 -19.27
C ASN A 11 -38.81 13.92 -19.13
N LEU A 12 -38.45 15.07 -18.54
CA LEU A 12 -37.06 15.41 -18.23
C LEU A 12 -36.57 14.71 -16.96
N VAL A 13 -37.47 14.47 -16.00
CA VAL A 13 -37.13 13.77 -14.74
C VAL A 13 -36.86 12.28 -15.00
N SER A 14 -37.57 11.66 -15.96
CA SER A 14 -37.36 10.24 -16.29
C SER A 14 -36.04 9.97 -17.02
N PHE A 15 -35.54 10.92 -17.83
CA PHE A 15 -34.23 10.78 -18.47
C PHE A 15 -33.06 11.01 -17.50
N MET A 16 -33.24 11.85 -16.48
CA MET A 16 -32.20 12.13 -15.48
C MET A 16 -31.98 10.97 -14.48
N LEU A 17 -33.00 10.14 -14.23
CA LEU A 17 -32.89 9.00 -13.29
C LEU A 17 -32.09 7.81 -13.84
N VAL A 18 -31.96 7.68 -15.16
CA VAL A 18 -31.22 6.57 -15.79
C VAL A 18 -29.70 6.85 -15.83
N SER A 19 -29.29 8.12 -15.81
CA SER A 19 -27.87 8.49 -15.79
C SER A 19 -27.23 8.47 -14.40
N THR A 20 -28.02 8.41 -13.32
CA THR A 20 -27.49 8.32 -11.95
C THR A 20 -27.02 6.92 -11.54
N VAL A 21 -27.18 5.91 -12.40
CA VAL A 21 -26.79 4.50 -12.11
C VAL A 21 -25.28 4.23 -12.35
N LEU A 22 -24.50 5.24 -12.76
CA LEU A 22 -23.04 5.13 -12.92
C LEU A 22 -22.23 5.89 -11.87
N LEU A 23 -22.78 6.05 -10.66
CA LEU A 23 -21.92 6.12 -9.47
C LEU A 23 -21.83 4.69 -8.93
N VAL A 24 -21.14 3.83 -9.68
CA VAL A 24 -20.41 2.73 -9.05
C VAL A 24 -19.62 3.40 -7.96
N SER A 25 -19.96 3.09 -6.72
CA SER A 25 -19.07 3.25 -5.58
C SER A 25 -17.82 2.45 -5.95
N VAL A 26 -16.92 3.09 -6.69
CA VAL A 26 -15.50 2.91 -6.44
C VAL A 26 -15.41 3.37 -5.01
N GLU A 27 -15.60 2.43 -4.08
CA GLU A 27 -14.88 2.53 -2.82
C GLU A 27 -13.47 2.83 -3.28
N GLN A 28 -13.15 4.11 -3.16
CA GLN A 28 -11.81 4.59 -3.20
C GLN A 28 -11.21 3.80 -2.05
N PHE A 29 -10.65 2.64 -2.36
CA PHE A 29 -9.45 2.15 -1.72
C PHE A 29 -8.50 3.33 -1.87
N LEU A 30 -8.66 4.32 -1.00
CA LEU A 30 -7.66 5.29 -0.68
C LEU A 30 -6.54 4.36 -0.23
N PRO A 31 -5.47 4.19 -1.03
CA PRO A 31 -4.33 3.46 -0.51
C PRO A 31 -3.98 4.20 0.78
N ALA A 32 -3.98 3.44 1.89
CA ALA A 32 -3.53 3.90 3.18
C ALA A 32 -2.29 4.76 2.96
N GLU A 33 -2.32 5.98 3.50
CA GLU A 33 -1.32 7.05 3.36
C GLU A 33 0.03 6.50 2.88
N ALA A 34 0.19 6.45 1.55
CA ALA A 34 1.17 5.60 0.89
C ALA A 34 2.55 6.24 0.96
N CYS A 35 3.16 6.26 2.14
CA CYS A 35 4.38 7.00 2.48
C CYS A 35 4.30 8.50 2.15
N GLU A 36 4.71 9.39 3.06
CA GLU A 36 4.91 10.80 2.68
C GLU A 36 5.94 10.94 1.56
N SER A 37 6.98 10.08 1.55
CA SER A 37 7.81 9.85 0.37
C SER A 37 8.59 8.53 0.42
N VAL A 38 8.43 7.70 -0.61
CA VAL A 38 9.10 6.40 -0.74
C VAL A 38 10.62 6.53 -0.69
N SER A 39 11.18 7.58 -1.32
CA SER A 39 12.62 7.83 -1.33
C SER A 39 13.20 8.19 0.04
N GLN A 40 12.47 8.92 0.89
CA GLN A 40 12.89 9.15 2.28
C GLN A 40 12.77 7.87 3.09
N THR A 41 11.67 7.13 2.94
CA THR A 41 11.49 5.83 3.62
C THR A 41 12.63 4.86 3.29
N ILE A 42 13.06 4.76 2.02
CA ILE A 42 14.21 3.94 1.64
C ILE A 42 15.49 4.37 2.39
N SER A 43 15.70 5.68 2.56
CA SER A 43 16.85 6.22 3.30
C SER A 43 16.78 5.84 4.79
N GLU A 44 15.59 5.80 5.37
CA GLU A 44 15.39 5.35 6.76
C GLU A 44 15.55 3.84 6.93
N LEU A 45 15.37 3.06 5.87
CA LEU A 45 15.57 1.61 5.85
C LEU A 45 17.03 1.17 5.62
N VAL A 46 17.96 2.11 5.44
CA VAL A 46 19.41 1.82 5.34
C VAL A 46 19.95 0.89 6.44
N PRO A 47 19.54 1.00 7.72
CA PRO A 47 19.96 0.08 8.78
C PRO A 47 19.55 -1.39 8.56
N CYS A 48 18.60 -1.67 7.66
CA CYS A 48 18.15 -3.01 7.31
C CYS A 48 19.00 -3.69 6.23
N PHE A 49 19.89 -2.95 5.55
CA PHE A 49 20.63 -3.45 4.39
C PHE A 49 21.45 -4.72 4.66
N SER A 50 22.07 -4.80 5.85
CA SER A 50 22.84 -5.98 6.28
C SER A 50 21.98 -7.24 6.43
N ALA A 51 20.74 -7.08 6.88
CA ALA A 51 19.79 -8.18 7.07
C ALA A 51 19.19 -8.69 5.74
N VAL A 52 19.13 -7.83 4.72
CA VAL A 52 18.58 -8.17 3.40
C VAL A 52 19.63 -8.48 2.34
N SER A 53 20.93 -8.31 2.65
CA SER A 53 22.03 -8.55 1.70
C SER A 53 22.05 -9.99 1.17
N SER A 54 22.18 -10.16 -0.14
CA SER A 54 22.34 -11.46 -0.83
C SER A 54 23.73 -12.07 -0.61
N ASN A 55 24.72 -11.26 -0.22
CA ASN A 55 26.11 -11.70 -0.07
C ASN A 55 26.36 -12.47 1.23
N THR A 56 25.39 -12.48 2.14
CA THR A 56 25.47 -13.24 3.39
C THR A 56 24.72 -14.57 3.23
N THR A 57 25.43 -15.68 3.38
CA THR A 57 24.82 -17.02 3.45
C THR A 57 24.16 -17.28 4.81
N THR A 58 24.64 -16.61 5.86
CA THR A 58 24.04 -16.64 7.19
C THR A 58 22.86 -15.67 7.26
N GLU A 59 21.76 -16.12 7.87
CA GLU A 59 20.64 -15.23 8.20
C GLU A 59 21.10 -14.20 9.24
N VAL A 60 21.09 -12.92 8.85
CA VAL A 60 21.48 -11.82 9.73
C VAL A 60 20.20 -11.23 10.30
N ALA A 61 20.04 -11.28 11.62
CA ALA A 61 18.92 -10.66 12.29
C ALA A 61 18.92 -9.14 12.05
N PRO A 62 17.75 -8.50 11.83
CA PRO A 62 17.66 -7.05 11.71
C PRO A 62 18.16 -6.38 12.99
N SER A 63 18.87 -5.28 12.82
CA SER A 63 19.30 -4.43 13.94
C SER A 63 18.09 -3.79 14.61
N LYS A 64 18.23 -3.38 15.88
CA LYS A 64 17.17 -2.63 16.57
C LYS A 64 16.75 -1.39 15.78
N SER A 65 17.72 -0.64 15.23
CA SER A 65 17.45 0.53 14.40
C SER A 65 16.70 0.21 13.10
N CYS A 66 16.97 -0.96 12.48
CA CYS A 66 16.17 -1.44 11.35
C CYS A 66 14.72 -1.67 11.77
N CYS A 67 14.51 -2.38 12.89
CA CYS A 67 13.16 -2.65 13.36
C CYS A 67 12.41 -1.40 13.81
N ASP A 68 13.09 -0.43 14.44
CA ASP A 68 12.48 0.84 14.82
C ASP A 68 12.04 1.62 13.56
N ALA A 69 12.85 1.64 12.50
CA ALA A 69 12.49 2.28 11.22
C ALA A 69 11.31 1.57 10.54
N VAL A 70 11.35 0.24 10.43
CA VAL A 70 10.28 -0.57 9.84
C VAL A 70 8.95 -0.36 10.57
N ASN A 71 8.96 -0.37 11.90
CA ASN A 71 7.76 -0.15 12.69
C ASN A 71 7.25 1.30 12.61
N SER A 72 8.15 2.29 12.49
CA SER A 72 7.77 3.71 12.37
C SER A 72 7.05 4.03 11.05
N GLN A 73 7.33 3.27 9.99
CA GLN A 73 6.77 3.54 8.65
C GLN A 73 5.37 2.94 8.46
N GLY A 74 5.03 1.88 9.19
CA GLY A 74 3.75 1.20 9.02
C GLY A 74 3.71 0.27 7.80
N ILE A 75 2.78 -0.68 7.84
CA ILE A 75 2.77 -1.80 6.88
C ILE A 75 2.43 -1.35 5.47
N ASP A 76 1.54 -0.37 5.33
CA ASP A 76 1.10 0.18 4.05
C ASP A 76 2.22 0.95 3.34
N CYS A 77 3.01 1.75 4.07
CA CYS A 77 4.14 2.44 3.47
C CYS A 77 5.25 1.46 3.04
N LEU A 78 5.61 0.50 3.89
CA LEU A 78 6.58 -0.54 3.51
C LEU A 78 6.14 -1.33 2.27
N CYS A 79 4.83 -1.52 2.14
CA CYS A 79 4.19 -2.18 1.01
C CYS A 79 4.34 -1.35 -0.28
N SER A 80 4.07 -0.04 -0.22
CA SER A 80 4.33 0.90 -1.32
C SER A 80 5.81 0.92 -1.72
N VAL A 81 6.72 0.98 -0.75
CA VAL A 81 8.17 0.93 -0.99
C VAL A 81 8.54 -0.36 -1.71
N TYR A 82 8.09 -1.51 -1.20
CA TYR A 82 8.36 -2.81 -1.82
C TYR A 82 7.84 -2.87 -3.26
N THR A 83 6.60 -2.44 -3.49
CA THR A 83 6.00 -2.39 -4.84
C THR A 83 6.81 -1.50 -5.78
N GLU A 84 7.23 -0.32 -5.32
CA GLU A 84 7.98 0.63 -6.17
C GLU A 84 9.36 0.08 -6.53
N VAL A 85 10.06 -0.52 -5.56
CA VAL A 85 11.43 -0.98 -5.77
C VAL A 85 11.54 -2.40 -6.30
N LYS A 86 10.51 -3.26 -6.21
CA LYS A 86 10.60 -4.71 -6.54
C LYS A 86 11.20 -4.99 -7.92
N SER A 87 10.87 -4.15 -8.90
CA SER A 87 11.37 -4.26 -10.28
C SER A 87 12.81 -3.75 -10.46
N SER A 88 13.36 -3.05 -9.47
CA SER A 88 14.69 -2.44 -9.48
C SER A 88 15.54 -2.85 -8.27
N ILE A 89 15.16 -3.91 -7.55
CA ILE A 89 15.96 -4.44 -6.44
C ILE A 89 17.31 -4.92 -7.01
N PRO A 90 18.44 -4.37 -6.53
CA PRO A 90 19.75 -4.80 -6.98
C PRO A 90 20.00 -6.26 -6.57
N SER A 91 20.77 -7.00 -7.36
CA SER A 91 21.11 -8.41 -7.07
C SER A 91 21.83 -8.61 -5.72
N SER A 92 22.42 -7.55 -5.17
CA SER A 92 23.00 -7.50 -3.83
C SER A 92 21.98 -7.57 -2.70
N ILE A 93 20.68 -7.47 -2.97
CA ILE A 93 19.58 -7.56 -2.02
C ILE A 93 18.70 -8.78 -2.34
N SER A 94 18.35 -9.54 -1.31
CA SER A 94 17.52 -10.72 -1.42
C SER A 94 16.07 -10.39 -1.08
N VAL A 95 15.20 -10.50 -2.09
CA VAL A 95 13.74 -10.35 -1.94
C VAL A 95 13.19 -11.27 -0.83
N SER A 96 13.69 -12.50 -0.75
CA SER A 96 13.29 -13.46 0.27
C SER A 96 13.63 -13.00 1.68
N LYS A 97 14.74 -12.25 1.85
CA LYS A 97 15.13 -11.69 3.15
C LYS A 97 14.31 -10.46 3.50
N ILE A 98 14.01 -9.59 2.51
CA ILE A 98 13.10 -8.44 2.70
C ILE A 98 11.76 -8.89 3.29
N LYS A 99 11.16 -9.96 2.73
CA LYS A 99 9.87 -10.49 3.20
C LYS A 99 9.90 -10.98 4.65
N ARG A 100 11.07 -11.34 5.20
CA ARG A 100 11.23 -11.79 6.58
C ARG A 100 11.40 -10.65 7.58
N ILE A 101 11.78 -9.44 7.13
CA ILE A 101 12.08 -8.31 8.02
C ILE A 101 10.91 -7.96 8.93
N PRO A 102 9.66 -7.79 8.44
CA PRO A 102 8.55 -7.42 9.32
C PRO A 102 8.29 -8.45 10.42
N LYS A 103 8.34 -9.74 10.07
CA LYS A 103 8.19 -10.84 11.02
C LYS A 103 9.34 -10.88 12.03
N ALA A 104 10.58 -10.72 11.57
CA ALA A 104 11.76 -10.66 12.45
C ALA A 104 11.72 -9.45 13.40
N CYS A 105 11.09 -8.36 12.96
CA CYS A 105 10.88 -7.15 13.76
C CYS A 105 9.58 -7.15 14.59
N ASN A 106 8.84 -8.28 14.63
CA ASN A 106 7.57 -8.42 15.34
C ASN A 106 6.53 -7.35 14.96
N MET A 107 6.55 -6.92 13.70
CA MET A 107 5.56 -5.99 13.18
C MET A 107 4.18 -6.65 13.15
N THR A 108 3.15 -5.90 13.51
CA THR A 108 1.76 -6.38 13.41
C THR A 108 1.32 -6.32 11.95
N ILE A 109 1.09 -7.49 11.35
CA ILE A 109 0.64 -7.62 9.97
C ILE A 109 -0.75 -8.27 10.00
N PRO A 110 -1.78 -7.64 9.40
CA PRO A 110 -3.11 -8.23 9.35
C PRO A 110 -3.08 -9.60 8.66
N ALA A 111 -3.86 -10.56 9.16
CA ALA A 111 -3.97 -11.86 8.52
C ALA A 111 -4.52 -11.70 7.10
N GLY A 112 -3.83 -12.29 6.12
CA GLY A 112 -4.20 -12.16 4.71
C GLY A 112 -3.84 -10.82 4.06
N TYR A 113 -3.01 -10.00 4.71
CA TYR A 113 -2.50 -8.77 4.12
C TYR A 113 -1.69 -9.07 2.84
N THR A 114 -1.95 -8.31 1.78
CA THR A 114 -1.26 -8.42 0.49
C THR A 114 -0.86 -7.04 -0.02
N CYS A 115 0.34 -6.92 -0.58
CA CYS A 115 0.72 -5.75 -1.36
C CYS A 115 0.32 -5.91 -2.80
N GLU A 116 -0.62 -5.10 -3.26
CA GLU A 116 -1.14 -5.14 -4.63
C GLU A 116 -1.56 -6.56 -5.07
N GLY A 117 -2.15 -7.34 -4.15
CA GLY A 117 -2.56 -8.72 -4.41
C GLY A 117 -1.45 -9.77 -4.31
N GLU A 118 -0.20 -9.38 -4.01
CA GLU A 118 0.87 -10.29 -3.66
C GLU A 118 0.96 -10.50 -2.14
N ALA A 119 0.98 -11.75 -1.70
CA ALA A 119 1.37 -12.08 -0.33
C ALA A 119 2.88 -11.80 -0.17
N VAL A 120 3.19 -10.59 0.27
CA VAL A 120 4.52 -10.17 0.64
C VAL A 120 4.45 -9.83 2.11
N LEU A 121 5.51 -10.16 2.86
CA LEU A 121 5.58 -9.96 4.32
C LEU A 121 4.90 -11.07 5.17
N SER A 122 5.02 -12.34 4.76
CA SER A 122 4.58 -13.54 5.53
C SER A 122 5.76 -14.44 5.95
#